data_AF-A0A956UL73-F1
#
_entry.id   AF-A0A956UL73-F1
#
_cell.length_a   1.000
_cell.length_b   1.000
_cell.length_c   1.000
_cell.angle_alpha   90.00
_cell.angle_beta   90.00
_cell.angle_gamma   90.00
#
_symmetry.space_group_name_H-M   'P 1'
#
loop_
_entity.id
_entity.type
_entity.pdbx_description
1 polymer ?
#
loop_
_entity_poly.entity_id
_entity_poly.type
_entity_poly.pdbx_seq_one_letter_code
_entity_poly.pdbx_strand_id
1 'polypeptide(L)'
;MSIASTLQFEPNLPDQAEMDMAAAFVQFVRDNEAIDINATAHGKSVPFPRPYRGIVVAIAQHLADGRFPIVVPLDRDVTTQEAAELLNVSRPHVITLLERGAIRYHMVGNRRKMAIGDVLRYRRERSAARRKGLRELANEAQTLGAYDAKP
;
A
#
# COMPACT_ATOMS: atom_id res chain seq x y z
N MET A 1 11.15 18.57 -4.22
CA MET A 1 10.74 18.25 -2.83
C MET A 1 10.73 16.75 -2.72
N SER A 2 11.72 16.22 -2.00
CA SER A 2 11.86 14.81 -1.71
C SER A 2 10.73 14.36 -0.79
N ILE A 3 10.30 13.11 -0.92
CA ILE A 3 9.44 12.37 0.02
C ILE A 3 9.90 12.46 1.50
N ALA A 4 11.15 12.90 1.74
CA ALA A 4 11.71 13.09 3.08
C ALA A 4 11.19 14.33 3.85
N SER A 5 10.68 15.38 3.19
CA SER A 5 10.41 16.66 3.89
C SER A 5 8.98 16.81 4.44
N THR A 6 8.25 15.72 4.65
CA THR A 6 6.87 15.75 5.18
C THR A 6 6.60 14.51 6.03
N LEU A 7 7.52 14.21 6.92
CA LEU A 7 7.30 13.26 7.98
C LEU A 7 6.60 14.01 9.12
N GLN A 8 5.30 13.80 9.31
CA GLN A 8 4.60 14.22 10.55
C GLN A 8 5.08 13.42 11.77
N PHE A 9 5.91 12.40 11.53
CA PHE A 9 6.54 11.54 12.52
C PHE A 9 7.96 11.28 12.02
N GLU A 10 8.97 11.88 12.66
CA GLU A 10 10.35 11.40 12.46
C GLU A 10 10.40 9.96 12.97
N PRO A 11 10.72 8.97 12.13
CA PRO A 11 10.77 7.60 12.59
C PRO A 11 11.92 7.47 13.58
N ASN A 12 11.59 7.24 14.86
CA ASN A 12 12.59 6.71 15.77
C ASN A 12 12.97 5.33 15.25
N LEU A 13 14.25 5.16 14.93
CA LEU A 13 14.76 3.86 14.50
C LEU A 13 14.78 2.96 15.74
N PRO A 14 14.01 1.87 15.77
CA PRO A 14 14.00 0.97 16.90
C PRO A 14 15.38 0.37 17.12
N ASP A 15 15.72 0.14 18.38
CA ASP A 15 16.91 -0.64 18.72
C ASP A 15 16.70 -2.14 18.48
N GLN A 16 17.73 -2.95 18.73
CA GLN A 16 17.65 -4.40 18.53
C GLN A 16 16.59 -5.05 19.42
N ALA A 17 16.43 -4.59 20.67
CA ALA A 17 15.46 -5.16 21.58
C ALA A 17 14.03 -4.85 21.12
N GLU A 18 13.79 -3.66 20.59
CA GLU A 18 12.51 -3.26 20.00
C GLU A 18 12.17 -4.05 18.73
N MET A 19 13.16 -4.35 17.88
CA MET A 19 12.98 -5.23 16.72
C MET A 19 12.67 -6.67 17.14
N ASP A 20 13.36 -7.20 18.15
CA ASP A 20 13.12 -8.54 18.69
C ASP A 20 11.71 -8.65 19.32
N MET A 21 11.25 -7.60 20.01
CA MET A 21 9.87 -7.51 20.52
C MET A 21 8.84 -7.49 19.38
N ALA A 22 9.12 -6.77 18.30
CA ALA A 22 8.24 -6.77 17.12
C ALA A 22 8.16 -8.16 16.48
N ALA A 23 9.29 -8.88 16.38
CA ALA A 23 9.33 -10.25 15.89
C ALA A 23 8.54 -11.20 16.79
N ALA A 24 8.70 -11.09 18.11
CA ALA A 24 7.95 -11.89 19.08
C ALA A 24 6.44 -11.60 19.00
N PHE A 25 6.03 -10.35 18.84
CA PHE A 25 4.63 -9.97 18.64
C PHE A 25 4.06 -10.58 17.35
N VAL A 26 4.80 -10.52 16.23
CA VAL A 26 4.40 -11.14 14.97
C VAL A 26 4.25 -12.65 15.11
N GLN A 27 5.18 -13.30 15.81
CA GLN A 27 5.11 -14.75 16.03
C GLN A 27 3.89 -15.11 16.90
N PHE A 28 3.68 -14.40 18.01
CA PHE A 28 2.49 -14.52 18.83
C PHE A 28 1.22 -14.35 18.00
N VAL A 29 1.22 -13.41 17.05
CA VAL A 29 0.07 -13.19 16.19
C VAL A 29 -0.21 -14.35 15.24
N ARG A 30 0.83 -14.99 14.71
CA ARG A 30 0.70 -16.14 13.81
C ARG A 30 0.18 -17.38 14.54
N ASP A 31 0.57 -17.53 15.79
CA ASP A 31 0.24 -18.72 16.60
C ASP A 31 -1.17 -18.67 17.19
N ASN A 32 -1.90 -17.55 17.02
CA ASN A 32 -3.22 -17.33 17.59
C ASN A 32 -4.23 -16.88 16.52
N GLU A 33 -5.37 -17.58 16.41
CA GLU A 33 -6.41 -17.28 15.40
C GLU A 33 -7.11 -15.94 15.59
N ALA A 34 -7.23 -15.46 16.84
CA ALA A 34 -7.95 -14.23 17.17
C ALA A 34 -7.18 -13.41 18.20
N ILE A 35 -6.94 -12.14 17.88
CA ILE A 35 -6.13 -11.25 18.71
C ILE A 35 -6.86 -9.95 18.92
N ASP A 36 -7.01 -9.60 20.19
CA ASP A 36 -7.38 -8.27 20.62
C ASP A 36 -6.12 -7.46 20.94
N ILE A 37 -5.96 -6.36 20.24
CA ILE A 37 -4.92 -5.36 20.53
C ILE A 37 -5.57 -4.33 21.44
N ASN A 38 -4.95 -4.05 22.59
CA ASN A 38 -5.44 -3.06 23.53
C ASN A 38 -4.34 -2.04 23.83
N ALA A 39 -4.72 -0.76 23.96
CA ALA A 39 -3.86 0.27 24.52
C ALA A 39 -4.08 0.35 26.03
N THR A 40 -3.01 0.24 26.82
CA THR A 40 -3.09 0.23 28.28
C THR A 40 -2.32 1.42 28.85
N ALA A 41 -2.96 2.19 29.74
CA ALA A 41 -2.35 3.31 30.45
C ALA A 41 -2.97 3.45 31.85
N HIS A 42 -2.13 3.60 32.88
CA HIS A 42 -2.57 3.77 34.27
C HIS A 42 -3.62 2.74 34.75
N GLY A 43 -3.43 1.47 34.38
CA GLY A 43 -4.35 0.37 34.73
C GLY A 43 -5.67 0.35 33.97
N LYS A 44 -5.91 1.31 33.05
CA LYS A 44 -7.05 1.30 32.13
C LYS A 44 -6.63 0.72 30.79
N SER A 45 -7.50 -0.09 30.19
CA SER A 45 -7.27 -0.71 28.88
C SER A 45 -8.42 -0.36 27.93
N VAL A 46 -8.08 0.06 26.72
CA VAL A 46 -9.05 0.42 25.67
C VAL A 46 -8.76 -0.44 24.42
N PRO A 47 -9.78 -1.07 23.83
CA PRO A 47 -9.58 -1.92 22.66
C PRO A 47 -9.24 -1.11 21.41
N PHE A 48 -8.29 -1.62 20.63
CA PHE A 48 -7.98 -1.10 19.32
C PHE A 48 -9.06 -1.51 18.31
N PRO A 49 -9.53 -0.59 17.44
CA PRO A 49 -10.62 -0.90 16.53
C PRO A 49 -10.30 -2.08 15.61
N ARG A 50 -11.22 -3.05 15.56
CA ARG A 50 -11.07 -4.30 14.80
C ARG A 50 -10.60 -4.10 13.35
N PRO A 51 -11.13 -3.14 12.56
CA PRO A 51 -10.73 -2.98 11.15
C PRO A 51 -9.27 -2.61 10.95
N TYR A 52 -8.60 -2.03 11.96
CA TYR A 52 -7.24 -1.49 11.83
C TYR A 52 -6.17 -2.39 12.45
N ARG A 53 -6.53 -3.52 13.06
CA ARG A 53 -5.56 -4.42 13.71
C ARG A 53 -4.52 -4.96 12.74
N GLY A 54 -4.93 -5.26 11.50
CA GLY A 54 -4.01 -5.68 10.45
C GLY A 54 -2.92 -4.63 10.12
N ILE A 55 -3.19 -3.34 10.34
CA ILE A 55 -2.19 -2.29 10.18
C ILE A 55 -1.10 -2.41 11.25
N VAL A 56 -1.48 -2.68 12.51
CA VAL A 56 -0.51 -2.86 13.61
C VAL A 56 0.39 -4.07 13.34
N VAL A 57 -0.20 -5.19 12.91
CA VAL A 57 0.56 -6.40 12.55
C VAL A 57 1.49 -6.14 11.36
N ALA A 58 1.02 -5.44 10.34
CA ALA A 58 1.85 -5.08 9.19
C ALA A 58 3.03 -4.16 9.59
N ILE A 59 2.79 -3.17 10.46
CA ILE A 59 3.85 -2.31 10.99
C ILE A 59 4.85 -3.16 11.78
N ALA A 60 4.39 -4.01 12.70
CA ALA A 60 5.26 -4.88 13.49
C ALA A 60 6.11 -5.83 12.61
N GLN A 61 5.54 -6.36 11.53
CA GLN A 61 6.31 -7.16 10.56
C GLN A 61 7.41 -6.33 9.89
N HIS A 62 7.11 -5.10 9.48
CA HIS A 62 8.15 -4.22 8.93
C HIS A 62 9.26 -3.96 9.94
N LEU A 63 8.92 -3.64 11.20
CA LEU A 63 9.89 -3.41 12.26
C LEU A 63 10.76 -4.64 12.52
N ALA A 64 10.16 -5.83 12.58
CA ALA A 64 10.88 -7.10 12.72
C ALA A 64 11.85 -7.37 11.56
N ASP A 65 11.52 -6.91 10.35
CA ASP A 65 12.38 -7.01 9.17
C ASP A 65 13.46 -5.91 9.09
N GLY A 66 13.60 -5.06 10.13
CA GLY A 66 14.49 -3.90 10.12
C GLY A 66 14.07 -2.81 9.13
N ARG A 67 12.78 -2.76 8.78
CA ARG A 67 12.19 -1.77 7.86
C ARG A 67 11.29 -0.82 8.64
N PHE A 68 11.44 0.48 8.41
CA PHE A 68 10.71 1.51 9.18
C PHE A 68 9.64 2.16 8.31
N PRO A 69 8.37 1.73 8.42
CA PRO A 69 7.33 2.18 7.53
C PRO A 69 6.91 3.61 7.88
N ILE A 70 6.64 4.41 6.85
CA ILE A 70 6.06 5.75 6.99
C ILE A 70 4.55 5.64 6.75
N VAL A 71 3.75 6.18 7.67
CA VAL A 71 2.30 6.29 7.50
C VAL A 71 1.99 7.62 6.83
N VAL A 72 1.24 7.56 5.73
CA VAL A 72 0.87 8.74 4.93
C VAL A 72 -0.65 8.80 4.80
N PRO A 73 -1.30 9.94 5.13
CA PRO A 73 -2.73 10.13 4.92
C PRO A 73 -3.13 9.99 3.44
N LEU A 74 -4.28 9.37 3.17
CA LEU A 74 -4.75 9.11 1.80
C LEU A 74 -5.17 10.36 1.03
N ASP A 75 -5.51 11.43 1.74
CA ASP A 75 -5.85 12.74 1.21
C ASP A 75 -4.61 13.64 1.01
N ARG A 76 -3.42 13.18 1.40
CA ARG A 76 -2.17 13.88 1.09
C ARG A 76 -2.04 14.03 -0.41
N ASP A 77 -1.81 15.27 -0.83
CA ASP A 77 -1.46 15.58 -2.19
C ASP A 77 -0.06 15.13 -2.59
N VAL A 78 0.00 14.48 -3.74
CA VAL A 78 1.22 14.12 -4.45
C VAL A 78 1.33 14.89 -5.77
N THR A 79 2.56 15.15 -6.17
CA THR A 79 2.90 15.74 -7.47
C THR A 79 2.84 14.69 -8.59
N THR A 80 2.85 15.15 -9.85
CA THR A 80 2.94 14.25 -11.01
C THR A 80 4.20 13.38 -11.01
N GLN A 81 5.27 13.83 -10.36
CA GLN A 81 6.50 13.05 -10.21
C GLN A 81 6.32 11.91 -9.19
N GLU A 82 5.86 12.22 -7.98
CA GLU A 82 5.58 11.22 -6.94
C GLU A 82 4.52 10.21 -7.41
N ALA A 83 3.49 10.66 -8.13
CA ALA A 83 2.51 9.76 -8.72
C ALA A 83 3.13 8.83 -9.77
N ALA A 84 4.10 9.31 -10.56
CA ALA A 84 4.79 8.49 -11.55
C ALA A 84 5.63 7.39 -10.89
N GLU A 85 6.32 7.72 -9.81
CA GLU A 85 7.06 6.78 -8.97
C GLU A 85 6.12 5.73 -8.36
N LEU A 86 5.00 6.16 -7.77
CA LEU A 86 4.00 5.25 -7.18
C LEU A 86 3.37 4.29 -8.19
N LEU A 87 3.22 4.73 -9.44
CA LEU A 87 2.64 3.95 -10.53
C LEU A 87 3.67 3.17 -11.34
N ASN A 88 4.96 3.39 -11.09
CA ASN A 88 6.09 2.86 -11.86
C ASN A 88 5.95 3.12 -13.38
N VAL A 89 5.72 4.39 -13.73
CA VAL A 89 5.55 4.87 -15.12
C VAL A 89 6.29 6.20 -15.31
N SER A 90 6.35 6.70 -16.54
CA SER A 90 6.92 8.02 -16.81
C SER A 90 5.99 9.15 -16.35
N ARG A 91 6.56 10.29 -15.93
CA ARG A 91 5.77 11.49 -15.59
C ARG A 91 4.87 11.97 -16.75
N PRO A 92 5.31 12.00 -18.02
CA PRO A 92 4.42 12.32 -19.13
C PRO A 92 3.20 11.40 -19.20
N HIS A 93 3.37 10.10 -18.93
CA HIS A 93 2.24 9.16 -18.90
C HIS A 93 1.23 9.53 -17.81
N VAL A 94 1.68 9.93 -16.62
CA VAL A 94 0.78 10.43 -15.57
C VAL A 94 0.00 11.64 -16.06
N ILE A 95 0.64 12.60 -16.71
CA ILE A 95 -0.05 13.80 -17.25
C ILE A 95 -1.16 13.38 -18.22
N THR A 96 -0.89 12.44 -19.12
CA THR A 96 -1.91 11.90 -20.03
C THR A 96 -3.08 11.25 -19.27
N LEU A 97 -2.82 10.54 -18.17
CA LEU A 97 -3.88 9.98 -17.33
C LEU A 97 -4.74 11.08 -16.68
N LEU A 98 -4.13 12.19 -16.28
CA LEU A 98 -4.84 13.34 -15.72
C LEU A 98 -5.72 14.02 -16.77
N GLU A 99 -5.19 14.27 -17.96
CA GLU A 99 -5.91 14.92 -19.06
C GLU A 99 -7.09 14.08 -19.57
N ARG A 100 -6.99 12.75 -19.46
CA ARG A 100 -8.08 11.80 -19.78
C ARG A 100 -9.06 11.59 -18.63
N GLY A 101 -8.87 12.24 -17.48
CA GLY A 101 -9.73 12.10 -16.31
C GLY A 101 -9.62 10.76 -15.58
N ALA A 102 -8.60 9.94 -15.87
CA ALA A 102 -8.42 8.62 -15.24
C ALA A 102 -8.01 8.72 -13.77
N ILE A 103 -7.35 9.82 -13.39
CA ILE A 103 -7.02 10.14 -12.00
C ILE A 103 -7.47 11.58 -11.73
N ARG A 104 -8.22 11.79 -10.65
CA ARG A 104 -8.64 13.13 -10.24
C ARG A 104 -7.41 13.95 -9.82
N TYR A 105 -7.40 15.21 -10.21
CA TYR A 105 -6.38 16.16 -9.79
C TYR A 105 -6.99 17.55 -9.61
N HIS A 106 -6.26 18.41 -8.94
CA HIS A 106 -6.56 19.83 -8.86
C HIS A 106 -5.29 20.65 -9.05
N MET A 107 -5.44 21.97 -9.19
CA MET A 107 -4.32 22.89 -9.36
C MET A 107 -4.00 23.58 -8.04
N VAL A 108 -2.72 23.54 -7.65
CA VAL A 108 -2.18 24.37 -6.56
C VAL A 108 -1.11 25.27 -7.19
N GLY A 109 -1.48 26.54 -7.40
CA GLY A 109 -0.75 27.43 -8.30
C GLY A 109 -0.65 26.80 -9.69
N ASN A 110 0.57 26.69 -10.22
CA ASN A 110 0.82 26.12 -11.55
C ASN A 110 1.09 24.61 -11.54
N ARG A 111 0.89 23.92 -10.40
CA ARG A 111 1.21 22.49 -10.27
C ARG A 111 -0.06 21.66 -10.15
N ARG A 112 -0.12 20.57 -10.91
CA ARG A 112 -1.14 19.52 -10.74
C ARG A 112 -0.83 18.72 -9.47
N LYS A 113 -1.85 18.54 -8.64
CA LYS A 113 -1.82 17.77 -7.39
C LYS A 113 -2.91 16.71 -7.42
N MET A 114 -2.63 15.54 -6.89
CA MET A 114 -3.58 14.43 -6.79
C MET A 114 -3.55 13.90 -5.36
N ALA A 115 -4.70 13.55 -4.79
CA ALA A 115 -4.71 12.79 -3.55
C ALA A 115 -4.03 11.44 -3.78
N ILE A 116 -3.12 11.04 -2.90
CA ILE A 116 -2.41 9.76 -3.00
C ILE A 116 -3.40 8.58 -3.08
N GLY A 117 -4.54 8.67 -2.39
CA GLY A 117 -5.61 7.68 -2.45
C GLY A 117 -6.21 7.49 -3.85
N ASP A 118 -6.33 8.57 -4.63
CA ASP A 118 -6.82 8.50 -6.01
C ASP A 118 -5.80 7.83 -6.95
N VAL A 119 -4.51 8.12 -6.76
CA VAL A 119 -3.41 7.47 -7.49
C VAL A 119 -3.36 5.97 -7.18
N LEU A 120 -3.44 5.60 -5.90
CA LEU A 120 -3.44 4.21 -5.46
C LEU A 120 -4.69 3.45 -5.90
N ARG A 121 -5.86 4.11 -5.98
CA ARG A 121 -7.08 3.53 -6.55
C ARG A 121 -6.86 3.14 -8.01
N TYR A 122 -6.35 4.07 -8.83
CA TYR A 122 -6.03 3.79 -10.23
C TYR A 122 -5.05 2.62 -10.38
N ARG A 123 -4.00 2.55 -9.54
CA ARG A 123 -3.06 1.42 -9.54
C ARG A 123 -3.75 0.08 -9.29
N ARG A 124 -4.68 0.02 -8.33
CA ARG A 124 -5.44 -1.20 -8.00
C ARG A 124 -6.34 -1.62 -9.15
N GLU A 125 -7.10 -0.69 -9.72
CA GLU A 125 -8.01 -0.94 -10.86
C GLU A 125 -7.23 -1.45 -12.09
N ARG A 126 -6.14 -0.75 -12.46
CA ARG A 126 -5.25 -1.16 -13.55
C ARG A 126 -4.67 -2.57 -13.33
N SER A 127 -4.25 -2.87 -12.10
CA SER A 127 -3.70 -4.18 -11.76
C SER A 127 -4.74 -5.30 -11.85
N ALA A 128 -5.98 -5.02 -11.46
CA ALA A 128 -7.10 -5.95 -11.57
C ALA A 128 -7.45 -6.23 -13.04
N ALA A 129 -7.54 -5.19 -13.88
CA ALA A 129 -7.77 -5.32 -15.31
C ALA A 129 -6.67 -6.16 -15.99
N ARG A 130 -5.40 -5.91 -15.66
CA ARG A 130 -4.27 -6.69 -16.18
C ARG A 130 -4.36 -8.17 -15.81
N ARG A 131 -4.68 -8.49 -14.55
CA ARG A 131 -4.86 -9.88 -14.11
C ARG A 131 -6.02 -10.57 -14.81
N LYS A 132 -7.11 -9.85 -15.08
CA LYS A 132 -8.26 -10.38 -15.82
C LYS A 132 -7.85 -10.77 -17.25
N GLY A 133 -7.20 -9.88 -17.99
CA GLY A 133 -6.76 -10.17 -19.36
C GLY A 133 -5.76 -11.33 -19.44
N LEU A 134 -4.83 -11.44 -18.49
CA LEU A 134 -3.91 -12.59 -18.43
C LEU A 134 -4.64 -13.92 -18.20
N ARG A 135 -5.71 -13.94 -17.40
CA ARG A 135 -6.53 -15.14 -17.20
C ARG A 135 -7.32 -15.50 -18.45
N GLU A 136 -7.84 -14.51 -19.17
CA GLU A 136 -8.56 -14.73 -20.43
C GLU A 136 -7.62 -15.35 -21.48
N LEU A 137 -6.42 -14.76 -21.67
CA LEU A 137 -5.40 -15.33 -22.57
C LEU A 137 -4.96 -16.75 -22.18
N ALA A 138 -4.79 -17.01 -20.87
CA ALA A 138 -4.43 -18.34 -20.39
C ALA A 138 -5.54 -19.37 -20.65
N ASN A 139 -6.80 -18.99 -20.44
CA ASN A 139 -7.94 -19.84 -20.72
C ASN A 139 -8.07 -20.13 -22.22
N GLU A 140 -7.91 -19.12 -23.08
CA GLU A 140 -7.93 -19.29 -24.54
C GLU A 140 -6.82 -20.25 -24.99
N ALA A 141 -5.59 -20.07 -24.50
CA ALA A 141 -4.46 -20.95 -24.82
C ALA A 141 -4.71 -22.40 -24.36
N GLN A 142 -5.30 -22.60 -23.18
CA GLN A 142 -5.65 -23.93 -22.68
C GLN A 142 -6.78 -24.58 -23.49
N THR A 143 -7.73 -23.77 -23.97
CA THR A 143 -8.81 -24.25 -24.83
C THR A 143 -8.25 -24.69 -26.19
N LEU A 144 -7.36 -23.88 -26.81
CA LEU A 144 -6.71 -24.20 -28.08
C LEU A 144 -5.81 -25.44 -27.97
N GLY A 145 -5.00 -25.57 -26.91
CA GLY A 145 -4.18 -26.76 -26.68
C GLY A 145 -4.99 -28.04 -26.40
N ALA A 146 -6.23 -27.91 -25.90
CA ALA A 146 -7.15 -29.03 -25.76
C ALA A 146 -7.83 -29.45 -27.08
N TYR A 147 -7.84 -28.58 -28.10
CA TYR A 147 -8.31 -28.91 -29.45
C TYR A 147 -7.24 -29.65 -30.28
N ASP A 148 -5.95 -29.40 -30.02
CA ASP A 148 -4.82 -30.11 -30.67
C ASP A 148 -4.61 -31.53 -30.11
N ALA A 149 -5.23 -31.86 -28.98
CA ALA A 149 -5.27 -33.20 -28.41
C ALA A 149 -6.55 -33.94 -28.84
N LYS A 150 -6.63 -34.33 -30.12
CA LYS A 150 -7.51 -35.43 -30.56
C LYS A 150 -6.67 -36.63 -30.99
N PRO A 151 -7.13 -37.86 -30.67
CA PRO A 151 -6.35 -39.09 -30.72
C PRO A 151 -5.93 -39.51 -32.13
#